data_AF-T0YCV6-F1
#
_entry.id   AF-T0YCV6-F1
#
_cell.length_a   1.000
_cell.length_b   1.000
_cell.length_c   1.000
_cell.angle_alpha   90.00
_cell.angle_beta   90.00
_cell.angle_gamma   90.00
#
_symmetry.space_group_name_H-M   'P 1'
#
loop_
_entity.id
_entity.type
_entity.pdbx_description
1 polymer ?
#
loop_
_entity_poly.entity_id
_entity_poly.type
_entity_poly.pdbx_seq_one_letter_code
_entity_poly.pdbx_strand_id
1 'polypeptide(L)' 'MRQEWIKKRSGVVTQMHFARKGVITEEMAYVAEVEKLDPELIRSEIA' A
#
# COMPACT_ATOMS: atom_id res chain seq x y z
N MET A 1 13.60 5.15 4.04
CA MET A 1 12.62 4.10 3.68
C MET A 1 11.41 4.72 2.97
N ARG A 2 10.41 5.28 3.67
CA ARG A 2 9.19 5.86 3.04
C ARG A 2 9.45 6.98 2.01
N GLN A 3 10.48 7.80 2.21
CA GLN A 3 10.83 8.88 1.27
C GLN A 3 11.12 8.36 -0.14
N GLU A 4 11.75 7.19 -0.29
CA GLU A 4 12.01 6.59 -1.61
C GLU A 4 10.73 6.08 -2.26
N TRP A 5 9.83 5.48 -1.47
CA TRP A 5 8.57 4.90 -1.96
C TRP A 5 7.64 5.96 -2.56
N ILE A 6 7.64 7.17 -2.00
CA ILE A 6 6.77 8.25 -2.44
C ILE A 6 7.32 9.03 -3.65
N LYS A 7 8.63 8.96 -3.96
CA LYS A 7 9.25 9.73 -5.06
C LYS A 7 8.59 9.53 -6.42
N LYS A 8 8.09 8.33 -6.67
CA LYS A 8 7.43 7.94 -7.93
C LYS A 8 5.92 8.23 -7.97
N ARG A 9 5.33 8.74 -6.89
CA ARG A 9 3.89 8.95 -6.77
C ARG A 9 3.52 10.39 -7.09
N SER A 10 2.49 10.59 -7.91
CA SER A 10 1.92 11.91 -8.23
C SER A 10 0.40 11.81 -8.35
N GLY A 11 -0.30 12.95 -8.22
CA GLY A 11 -1.77 12.99 -8.26
C GLY A 11 -2.43 12.57 -6.94
N VAL A 12 -3.48 11.73 -7.01
CA VAL A 12 -4.15 11.20 -5.80
C VAL A 12 -3.28 10.10 -5.19
N VAL A 13 -2.73 10.35 -4.00
CA VAL A 13 -1.68 9.51 -3.39
C VAL A 13 -2.12 8.80 -2.10
N THR A 14 -3.43 8.69 -1.86
CA THR A 14 -3.94 7.98 -0.67
C THR A 14 -3.80 6.47 -0.83
N GLN A 15 -3.63 5.75 0.29
CA GLN A 15 -3.59 4.29 0.30
C GLN A 15 -4.90 3.70 -0.25
N MET A 16 -6.05 4.28 0.11
CA MET A 16 -7.37 3.90 -0.41
C MET A 16 -7.47 4.03 -1.94
N HIS A 17 -6.86 5.06 -2.54
CA HIS A 17 -6.83 5.22 -3.99
C HIS A 17 -6.07 4.07 -4.68
N PHE A 18 -4.90 3.72 -4.16
CA PHE A 18 -4.11 2.61 -4.69
C PHE A 18 -4.79 1.25 -4.44
N ALA A 19 -5.34 1.05 -3.25
CA ALA A 19 -6.07 -0.16 -2.88
C ALA A 19 -7.22 -0.46 -3.83
N ARG A 20 -8.07 0.54 -4.12
CA ARG A 20 -9.20 0.42 -5.05
C ARG A 20 -8.80 0.18 -6.50
N LYS A 21 -7.56 0.51 -6.86
CA LYS A 21 -6.97 0.19 -8.18
C LYS A 21 -6.32 -1.20 -8.23
N GLY A 22 -6.41 -1.99 -7.15
CA GLY A 22 -5.74 -3.28 -7.05
C GLY A 22 -4.22 -3.18 -6.86
N VAL A 23 -3.70 -2.01 -6.47
CA VAL A 23 -2.26 -1.79 -6.28
C VAL A 23 -1.90 -2.00 -4.82
N ILE A 24 -1.02 -2.95 -4.56
CA ILE A 24 -0.35 -3.13 -3.26
C ILE A 24 0.81 -2.14 -3.19
N THR A 25 0.78 -1.23 -2.23
CA THR A 25 1.87 -0.26 -2.02
C THR A 25 2.98 -0.85 -1.16
N GLU A 26 4.13 -0.19 -1.15
CA GLU A 26 5.23 -0.56 -0.25
C GLU A 26 4.84 -0.47 1.23
N GLU A 27 3.96 0.48 1.61
CA GLU A 27 3.44 0.52 2.98
C GLU A 27 2.53 -0.68 3.30
N MET A 28 1.67 -1.11 2.36
CA MET A 28 0.83 -2.29 2.54
C MET A 28 1.66 -3.56 2.69
N ALA A 29 2.68 -3.73 1.83
CA ALA A 29 3.60 -4.86 1.91
C ALA A 29 4.39 -4.88 3.22
N TYR A 30 4.85 -3.72 3.68
CA TYR A 30 5.54 -3.60 4.97
C TYR A 30 4.63 -3.97 6.15
N VAL A 31 3.38 -3.48 6.18
CA VAL A 31 2.42 -3.83 7.23
C VAL A 31 2.09 -5.32 7.20
N ALA A 32 1.91 -5.90 6.01
CA ALA A 32 1.66 -7.33 5.85
C ALA A 32 2.79 -8.18 6.43
N GLU A 33 4.05 -7.79 6.21
CA GLU A 33 5.21 -8.47 6.81
C GLU A 33 5.22 -8.36 8.34
N VAL A 34 4.97 -7.15 8.87
CA VAL A 34 4.92 -6.89 10.32
C VAL A 34 3.82 -7.69 11.01
N GLU A 35 2.62 -7.72 10.41
CA GLU A 35 1.44 -8.40 10.95
C GLU A 35 1.40 -9.89 10.59
N LYS A 36 2.33 -10.39 9.76
CA LYS A 36 2.38 -11.76 9.22
C LYS A 36 1.08 -12.15 8.49
N LEU A 37 0.55 -11.23 7.70
CA LEU A 37 -0.65 -11.39 6.90
C LEU A 37 -0.32 -11.35 5.40
N ASP A 38 -1.26 -11.79 4.58
CA ASP A 38 -1.15 -11.64 3.13
C ASP A 38 -1.25 -10.14 2.74
N PRO A 39 -0.33 -9.59 1.93
CA PRO A 39 -0.44 -8.23 1.42
C PRO A 39 -1.76 -7.92 0.70
N GLU A 40 -2.36 -8.91 0.06
CA GLU A 40 -3.66 -8.76 -0.60
C GLU A 40 -4.81 -8.60 0.42
N LEU A 41 -4.72 -9.25 1.59
CA LEU A 41 -5.65 -9.02 2.69
C LEU A 41 -5.55 -7.57 3.20
N ILE A 42 -4.32 -7.06 3.39
CA ILE A 42 -4.13 -5.66 3.79
C ILE A 42 -4.70 -4.70 2.75
N ARG A 43 -4.49 -4.97 1.45
CA ARG A 43 -5.05 -4.16 0.37
C ARG A 43 -6.59 -4.19 0.38
N SER A 44 -7.20 -5.35 0.59
CA SER A 44 -8.66 -5.46 0.61
C SER A 44 -9.31 -4.73 1.78
N GLU A 45 -8.70 -4.74 2.96
CA GLU A 45 -9.21 -4.01 4.13
C GLU A 45 -9.11 -2.48 3.99
N ILE A 46 -8.21 -1.97 3.13
CA ILE A 46 -8.05 -0.53 2.88
C ILE A 46 -9.06 0.00 1.84
N ALA A 47 -9.51 -0.85 0.91
CA ALA A 47 -10.35 -0.47 -0.24
C ALA A 47 -11.80 -0.15 0.15
#